data_AF-A0A2H0T6J1-F1
#
_entry.id   AF-A0A2H0T6J1-F1
#
_cell.length_a   1.000
_cell.length_b   1.000
_cell.length_c   1.000
_cell.angle_alpha   90.00
_cell.angle_beta   90.00
_cell.angle_gamma   90.00
#
_symmetry.space_group_name_H-M   'P 1'
#
loop_
_entity.id
_entity.type
_entity.pdbx_description
1 polymer ?
#
loop_
_entity_poly.entity_id
_entity_poly.type
_entity_poly.pdbx_seq_one_letter_code
_entity_poly.pdbx_strand_id
1 'polypeptide(L)'
;MLLDWLDISCLFKQNLLKNRNMKYKELKNKPKAELDKLVKESREKLRELRFKIANRSLKNITEVDKTKKIIAKALTALKQTK
;
A
#
# COMPACT_ATOMS: atom_id res chain seq x y z
N MET A 1 -20.55 8.24 27.84
CA MET A 1 -20.64 7.68 26.46
C MET A 1 -19.62 8.41 25.60
N LEU A 2 -18.37 7.97 25.68
CA LEU A 2 -17.29 8.47 24.83
C LEU A 2 -17.12 7.42 23.75
N LEU A 3 -17.45 7.76 22.50
CA LEU A 3 -16.98 6.98 21.37
C LEU A 3 -15.46 7.09 21.36
N ASP A 4 -14.80 5.96 21.61
CA ASP A 4 -13.35 5.87 21.73
C ASP A 4 -12.68 6.40 20.45
N TRP A 5 -11.65 7.22 20.67
CA TRP A 5 -10.82 7.81 19.61
C TRP A 5 -10.12 6.74 18.74
N LEU A 6 -10.11 5.48 19.18
CA LEU A 6 -9.69 4.32 18.40
C LEU A 6 -10.61 4.03 17.20
N ASP A 7 -11.92 4.28 17.30
CA ASP A 7 -12.90 3.94 16.27
C ASP A 7 -12.97 4.98 15.14
N ILE A 8 -12.66 6.25 15.41
CA ILE A 8 -12.58 7.28 14.36
C ILE A 8 -11.37 7.04 13.45
N SER A 9 -10.25 6.52 13.98
CA SER A 9 -9.14 6.05 13.14
C SER A 9 -9.51 4.84 12.28
N CYS A 10 -10.53 4.08 12.70
CA CYS A 10 -10.99 2.87 12.03
C CYS A 10 -12.00 3.18 10.92
N LEU A 11 -12.87 4.18 11.09
CA LEU A 11 -13.92 4.52 10.12
C LEU A 11 -13.47 5.51 9.03
N PHE A 12 -12.55 6.44 9.31
CA PHE A 12 -11.98 7.30 8.27
C PHE A 12 -11.06 6.53 7.30
N LYS A 13 -10.64 5.32 7.70
CA LYS A 13 -9.79 4.40 6.94
C LYS A 13 -10.52 3.64 5.84
N GLN A 14 -11.85 3.56 5.89
CA GLN A 14 -12.64 2.75 4.97
C GLN A 14 -13.18 3.53 3.76
N ASN A 15 -13.15 4.87 3.78
CA ASN A 15 -13.91 5.68 2.82
C ASN A 15 -13.09 6.58 1.88
N LEU A 16 -11.78 6.72 2.05
CA LEU A 16 -10.92 7.14 0.95
C LEU A 16 -10.37 5.89 0.29
N LEU A 17 -10.50 5.79 -1.04
CA LEU A 17 -10.00 4.73 -1.93
C LEU A 17 -11.06 3.72 -2.42
N LYS A 18 -12.09 4.19 -3.14
CA LYS A 18 -12.59 3.44 -4.31
C LYS A 18 -11.36 3.14 -5.21
N ASN A 19 -10.80 1.94 -5.12
CA ASN A 19 -9.50 1.61 -5.71
C ASN A 19 -9.56 0.36 -6.61
N ARG A 20 -9.49 0.58 -7.92
CA ARG A 20 -9.16 -0.48 -8.89
C ARG A 20 -7.63 -0.61 -9.01
N ASN A 21 -7.02 -1.47 -8.19
CA ASN A 21 -5.98 -2.43 -8.63
C ASN A 21 -5.26 -3.14 -7.47
N MET A 22 -4.95 -4.42 -7.76
CA MET A 22 -4.57 -5.56 -6.92
C MET A 22 -5.59 -5.92 -5.82
N LYS A 23 -6.21 -7.09 -5.93
CA LYS A 23 -7.28 -7.54 -5.02
C LYS A 23 -6.66 -7.96 -3.69
N TYR A 24 -7.22 -7.48 -2.57
CA TYR A 24 -6.75 -7.84 -1.23
C TYR A 24 -6.74 -9.35 -0.99
N LYS A 25 -7.70 -10.07 -1.59
CA LYS A 25 -7.83 -11.52 -1.53
C LYS A 25 -6.54 -12.25 -1.97
N GLU A 26 -5.83 -11.73 -2.96
CA GLU A 26 -4.61 -12.34 -3.51
C GLU A 26 -3.39 -12.15 -2.58
N LEU A 27 -3.41 -11.13 -1.71
CA LEU A 27 -2.33 -10.84 -0.77
C LEU A 27 -2.48 -11.62 0.54
N LYS A 28 -3.72 -11.96 0.93
CA LYS A 28 -4.02 -12.69 2.16
C LYS A 28 -3.47 -14.13 2.15
N ASN A 29 -3.44 -14.77 0.99
CA ASN A 29 -3.06 -16.18 0.86
C ASN A 29 -1.55 -16.40 0.67
N LYS A 30 -0.76 -15.32 0.57
CA LYS A 30 0.69 -15.42 0.36
C LYS A 30 1.44 -15.67 1.68
N PRO A 31 2.55 -16.41 1.66
CA PRO A 31 3.38 -16.59 2.83
C PRO A 31 4.04 -15.26 3.24
N LYS A 32 4.32 -15.11 4.54
CA LYS A 32 4.94 -13.90 5.12
C LYS A 32 6.24 -13.50 4.40
N ALA A 33 7.08 -14.49 4.05
CA ALA A 33 8.34 -14.27 3.35
C ALA A 33 8.14 -13.65 1.94
N GLU A 34 7.08 -14.03 1.22
CA GLU A 34 6.77 -13.44 -0.10
C GLU A 34 6.22 -12.02 0.03
N LEU A 35 5.41 -11.76 1.07
CA LEU A 35 4.92 -10.42 1.36
C LEU A 35 6.07 -9.46 1.70
N ASP A 36 7.06 -9.91 2.48
CA ASP A 36 8.23 -9.10 2.79
C ASP A 36 9.10 -8.82 1.56
N LYS A 37 9.28 -9.82 0.68
CA LYS A 37 9.96 -9.63 -0.61
C LYS A 37 9.23 -8.61 -1.49
N LEU A 38 7.91 -8.74 -1.64
CA LEU A 38 7.07 -7.80 -2.39
C LEU A 38 7.18 -6.37 -1.85
N VAL A 39 7.25 -6.20 -0.52
CA VAL A 39 7.43 -4.88 0.11
C VAL A 39 8.80 -4.29 -0.23
N LYS A 40 9.88 -5.09 -0.18
CA LYS A 40 11.24 -4.64 -0.54
C LYS A 40 11.31 -4.18 -1.99
N GLU A 41 10.87 -5.02 -2.92
CA GLU A 41 10.84 -4.71 -4.35
C GLU A 41 9.99 -3.46 -4.66
N SER A 42 8.84 -3.33 -4.00
CA SER A 42 7.97 -2.17 -4.20
C SER A 42 8.60 -0.88 -3.67
N ARG A 43 9.39 -0.94 -2.60
CA ARG A 43 10.14 0.22 -2.07
C ARG A 43 11.28 0.63 -3.00
N GLU A 44 11.98 -0.32 -3.59
CA GLU A 44 13.02 -0.07 -4.60
C GLU A 44 12.42 0.60 -5.84
N LYS A 45 11.32 0.05 -6.38
CA LYS A 45 10.56 0.68 -7.47
C LYS A 45 10.11 2.10 -7.12
N LEU A 46 9.66 2.32 -5.89
CA LEU A 46 9.26 3.64 -5.42
C LEU A 46 10.45 4.62 -5.36
N ARG A 47 11.65 4.13 -5.02
CA ARG A 47 12.88 4.92 -5.04
C ARG A 47 13.25 5.34 -6.47
N GLU A 48 13.21 4.41 -7.42
CA GLU A 48 13.44 4.71 -8.84
C GLU A 48 12.44 5.73 -9.39
N LEU A 49 11.15 5.56 -9.06
CA LEU A 49 10.11 6.50 -9.46
C LEU A 49 10.37 7.89 -8.86
N ARG A 50 10.81 7.99 -7.60
CA ARG A 50 11.19 9.26 -6.99
C ARG A 50 12.36 9.93 -7.71
N PHE A 51 13.37 9.17 -8.13
CA PHE A 51 14.46 9.70 -8.93
C PHE A 51 13.97 10.23 -10.29
N LYS A 52 13.09 9.49 -10.96
CA LYS A 52 12.47 9.94 -12.23
C LYS A 52 11.62 11.20 -12.07
N ILE A 53 10.93 11.36 -10.93
CA ILE A 53 10.19 12.58 -10.58
C ILE A 53 11.16 13.76 -10.42
N ALA A 54 12.27 13.55 -9.71
CA ALA A 54 13.28 14.60 -9.52
C ALA A 54 13.88 15.07 -10.87
N ASN A 55 14.06 14.14 -11.81
CA ASN A 55 14.53 14.43 -13.16
C ASN A 55 13.44 14.99 -14.09
N ARG A 56 12.22 15.23 -13.59
CA ARG A 56 11.03 15.68 -14.34
C ARG A 56 10.72 14.86 -15.61
N SER A 57 11.19 13.61 -15.66
CA SER A 57 11.07 12.72 -16.83
C SER A 57 9.93 11.70 -16.71
N LEU A 58 9.20 11.72 -15.59
CA LEU A 58 8.13 10.76 -15.32
C LEU A 58 6.84 11.13 -16.05
N LYS A 59 6.45 10.32 -17.04
CA LYS A 59 5.18 10.45 -17.77
C LYS A 59 3.98 9.93 -16.97
N ASN A 60 4.17 8.87 -16.18
CA ASN A 60 3.08 8.13 -15.52
C ASN A 60 3.04 8.37 -14.01
N ILE A 61 2.37 9.43 -13.57
CA ILE A 61 2.20 9.75 -12.14
C ILE A 61 1.40 8.65 -11.41
N THR A 62 0.46 8.00 -12.10
CA THR A 62 -0.40 6.95 -11.51
C THR A 62 0.37 5.73 -11.01
N GLU A 63 1.56 5.44 -11.55
CA GLU A 63 2.41 4.32 -11.13
C GLU A 63 2.94 4.51 -9.70
N VAL A 64 3.22 5.75 -9.33
CA VAL A 64 3.68 6.11 -7.99
C VAL A 64 2.59 5.78 -6.97
N ASP A 65 1.35 6.17 -7.26
CA ASP A 65 0.22 5.92 -6.38
C ASP A 65 -0.15 4.45 -6.30
N LYS A 66 -0.06 3.72 -7.42
CA LYS A 66 -0.22 2.25 -7.43
C LYS A 66 0.80 1.58 -6.53
N THR A 67 2.08 1.95 -6.66
CA THR A 67 3.18 1.39 -5.86
C THR A 67 2.99 1.66 -4.36
N LYS A 68 2.61 2.89 -3.98
CA LYS A 68 2.27 3.24 -2.58
C LYS A 68 1.13 2.37 -2.02
N LYS A 69 0.07 2.18 -2.81
CA LYS A 69 -1.10 1.37 -2.41
C LYS A 69 -0.77 -0.11 -2.26
N ILE A 70 0.11 -0.65 -3.11
CA ILE A 70 0.61 -2.03 -3.00
C ILE A 70 1.33 -2.23 -1.67
N ILE A 71 2.26 -1.32 -1.33
CA ILE A 71 2.99 -1.35 -0.05
C ILE A 71 2.01 -1.29 1.13
N ALA A 72 1.04 -0.38 1.11
CA ALA A 72 0.05 -0.24 2.19
C ALA A 72 -0.78 -1.52 2.40
N LYS A 73 -1.23 -2.16 1.31
CA LYS A 73 -1.99 -3.42 1.38
C LYS A 73 -1.13 -4.58 1.89
N ALA A 74 0.10 -4.72 1.41
CA ALA A 74 1.02 -5.78 1.84
C ALA A 74 1.35 -5.66 3.33
N LEU A 75 1.64 -4.45 3.83
CA LEU A 75 1.86 -4.19 5.25
C LEU A 75 0.61 -4.48 6.09
N THR A 76 -0.58 -4.16 5.56
CA THR A 76 -1.85 -4.49 6.24
C THR A 76 -2.04 -6.00 6.37
N ALA A 77 -1.76 -6.77 5.31
CA ALA A 77 -1.83 -8.22 5.33
C ALA A 77 -0.85 -8.86 6.34
N LEU A 78 0.39 -8.33 6.42
CA LEU A 78 1.39 -8.74 7.41
C LEU A 78 0.93 -8.47 8.85
N LYS A 79 0.26 -7.34 9.09
CA LYS A 79 -0.27 -7.01 10.42
C LYS A 79 -1.45 -7.90 10.83
N GLN A 80 -2.30 -8.31 9.90
CA GLN A 80 -3.46 -9.17 10.18
C GLN A 80 -3.11 -10.65 10.38
N THR A 81 -1.94 -11.10 9.95
CA THR A 81 -1.44 -12.48 10.16
C THR A 81 -0.64 -12.64 11.45
N LYS A 82 -0.60 -11.60 12.29
CA LYS A 82 0.09 -11.56 13.58
C LYS A 82 -0.96 -11.53 14.69
#